data_AF-A0A7T3RDT3-F1
#
_entry.id   AF-A0A7T3RDT3-F1
#
_cell.length_a   1.000
_cell.length_b   1.000
_cell.length_c   1.000
_cell.angle_alpha   90.00
_cell.angle_beta   90.00
_cell.angle_gamma   90.00
#
_symmetry.space_group_name_H-M   'P 1'
#
loop_
_entity.id
_entity.type
_entity.pdbx_description
1 polymer ?
#
loop_
_entity_poly.entity_id
_entity_poly.type
_entity_poly.pdbx_seq_one_letter_code
_entity_poly.pdbx_strand_id
1 'polypeptide(L)'
;MIMSKENKSEIIIFKTSDNTVSIDVRFEGETVWLTIDDMASLFERSRSTINEHILNIFEEGELDKESSVRKIGISDFSTKPTNYYNLDVIISVGYRVKSLRGTQFRQWATKRLNEYIRKGFTMDDERLKQAGGGDYWKELLARIRDIRSSEKVMYRQVLDLYATSVDYNPKSSESIAFFKMVQNKLHYAVNRQDISTVYKMNPIC
;
A
#
# COMPACT_ATOMS: atom_id res chain seq x y z
N MET A 1 15.50 -36.52 -3.20
CA MET A 1 14.10 -36.16 -2.85
C MET A 1 14.13 -34.74 -2.31
N ILE A 2 14.00 -33.74 -3.19
CA ILE A 2 13.95 -32.33 -2.78
C ILE A 2 12.47 -32.01 -2.54
N MET A 3 12.07 -31.96 -1.27
CA MET A 3 10.77 -31.42 -0.88
C MET A 3 10.74 -29.94 -1.26
N SER A 4 10.00 -29.58 -2.31
CA SER A 4 9.66 -28.19 -2.59
C SER A 4 8.80 -27.68 -1.44
N LYS A 5 9.43 -26.95 -0.53
CA LYS A 5 8.80 -26.27 0.60
C LYS A 5 7.84 -25.23 0.01
N GLU A 6 6.54 -25.53 -0.04
CA GLU A 6 5.55 -24.50 -0.33
C GLU A 6 5.70 -23.41 0.73
N ASN A 7 6.06 -22.20 0.32
CA ASN A 7 6.17 -21.03 1.20
C ASN A 7 4.76 -20.61 1.66
N LYS A 8 4.17 -21.36 2.58
CA LYS A 8 2.96 -20.95 3.30
C LYS A 8 3.34 -19.83 4.26
N SER A 9 2.69 -18.68 4.11
CA SER A 9 2.90 -17.51 4.97
C SER A 9 1.57 -17.18 5.64
N GLU A 10 1.53 -17.16 6.96
CA GLU A 10 0.36 -16.69 7.71
C GLU A 10 0.22 -15.18 7.51
N ILE A 11 -0.88 -14.74 6.91
CA ILE A 11 -1.20 -13.32 6.79
C ILE A 11 -2.56 -13.03 7.40
N ILE A 12 -2.60 -11.96 8.17
CA ILE A 12 -3.83 -11.37 8.67
C ILE A 12 -4.41 -10.51 7.56
N ILE A 13 -5.50 -10.97 6.93
CA ILE A 13 -6.18 -10.25 5.85
C ILE A 13 -6.89 -9.01 6.40
N PHE A 14 -7.58 -9.14 7.54
CA PHE A 14 -8.11 -8.00 8.29
C PHE A 14 -8.21 -8.33 9.77
N LYS A 15 -8.05 -7.30 10.63
CA LYS A 15 -8.13 -7.45 12.09
C LYS A 15 -9.56 -7.14 12.56
N THR A 16 -10.14 -8.07 13.30
CA THR A 16 -11.40 -7.85 14.04
C THR A 16 -11.10 -7.37 15.46
N SER A 17 -12.11 -6.90 16.20
CA SER A 17 -11.98 -6.50 17.62
C SER A 17 -11.33 -7.58 18.49
N ASP A 18 -11.53 -8.84 18.10
CA ASP A 18 -11.08 -10.02 18.84
C ASP A 18 -9.68 -10.49 18.37
N ASN A 19 -9.05 -9.72 17.47
CA ASN A 19 -7.67 -9.84 17.01
C ASN A 19 -7.27 -11.20 16.42
N THR A 20 -8.23 -12.04 16.01
CA THR A 20 -8.01 -13.46 15.67
C THR A 20 -8.72 -13.86 14.38
N VAL A 21 -8.31 -13.27 13.26
CA VAL A 21 -8.52 -13.90 11.95
C VAL A 21 -7.20 -13.93 11.20
N SER A 22 -6.44 -15.00 11.44
CA SER A 22 -5.29 -15.39 10.61
C SER A 22 -5.76 -16.46 9.63
N ILE A 23 -5.38 -16.31 8.36
CA ILE A 23 -5.57 -17.37 7.37
C ILE A 23 -4.21 -17.66 6.75
N ASP A 24 -3.98 -18.93 6.44
CA ASP A 24 -2.85 -19.35 5.64
C ASP A 24 -3.02 -18.83 4.21
N VAL A 25 -2.18 -17.88 3.83
CA VAL A 25 -2.24 -17.28 2.50
C VAL A 25 -1.04 -17.73 1.68
N ARG A 26 -1.29 -18.08 0.41
CA ARG A 26 -0.20 -18.26 -0.56
C ARG A 26 0.18 -16.91 -1.14
N PHE A 27 1.46 -16.56 -0.98
CA PHE A 27 2.08 -15.41 -1.64
C PHE A 27 2.75 -15.87 -2.93
N GLU A 28 2.36 -15.26 -4.04
CA GLU A 28 3.07 -15.40 -5.30
C GLU A 28 3.19 -14.02 -5.96
N GLY A 29 4.40 -13.46 -5.93
CA GLY A 29 4.66 -12.08 -6.34
C GLY A 29 4.09 -11.05 -5.37
N GLU A 30 3.30 -10.12 -5.88
CA GLU A 30 2.72 -9.00 -5.13
C GLU A 30 1.28 -9.23 -4.67
N THR A 31 0.70 -10.40 -4.97
CA THR A 31 -0.72 -10.67 -4.71
C THR A 31 -0.97 -11.90 -3.86
N VAL A 32 -2.15 -11.90 -3.27
CA VAL A 32 -2.67 -12.93 -2.36
C VAL A 32 -3.59 -13.85 -3.16
N TRP A 33 -3.41 -15.15 -2.99
CA TRP A 33 -4.24 -16.17 -3.63
C TRP A 33 -4.95 -17.03 -2.60
N LEU A 34 -6.28 -17.13 -2.71
CA LEU A 34 -7.12 -17.99 -1.87
C LEU A 34 -7.98 -18.94 -2.70
N THR A 35 -8.26 -20.12 -2.14
CA THR A 35 -9.28 -21.03 -2.68
C THR A 35 -10.69 -20.62 -2.21
N ILE A 36 -11.71 -21.25 -2.78
CA ILE A 36 -13.11 -21.08 -2.30
C ILE A 36 -13.23 -21.54 -0.84
N ASP A 37 -12.51 -22.59 -0.45
CA ASP A 37 -12.56 -23.13 0.92
C ASP A 37 -11.90 -22.17 1.92
N ASP A 38 -10.81 -21.51 1.53
CA ASP A 38 -10.17 -20.48 2.35
C ASP A 38 -11.09 -19.26 2.53
N MET A 39 -11.72 -18.80 1.44
CA MET A 39 -12.69 -17.68 1.49
C MET A 39 -13.95 -18.03 2.29
N ALA A 40 -14.43 -19.27 2.19
CA ALA A 40 -15.55 -19.78 2.98
C ALA A 40 -15.24 -19.72 4.48
N SER A 41 -14.01 -20.10 4.85
CA SER A 41 -13.51 -20.01 6.23
C SER A 41 -13.34 -18.54 6.67
N LEU A 42 -12.77 -17.69 5.81
CA LEU A 42 -12.57 -16.26 6.07
C LEU A 42 -13.85 -15.50 6.39
N PHE A 43 -14.88 -15.74 5.58
CA PHE A 43 -16.14 -15.01 5.67
C PHE A 43 -17.23 -15.77 6.42
N GLU A 44 -16.92 -16.93 7.01
CA GLU A 44 -17.86 -17.80 7.72
C GLU A 44 -19.14 -18.06 6.90
N ARG A 45 -18.94 -18.55 5.67
CA ARG A 45 -20.01 -18.88 4.72
C ARG A 45 -19.79 -20.24 4.08
N SER A 46 -20.85 -20.81 3.51
CA SER A 46 -20.73 -22.05 2.77
C SER A 46 -19.93 -21.82 1.48
N ARG A 47 -19.22 -22.88 1.06
CA ARG A 47 -18.53 -22.94 -0.23
C ARG A 47 -19.46 -22.56 -1.40
N SER A 48 -20.73 -23.00 -1.35
CA SER A 48 -21.73 -22.70 -2.38
C SER A 48 -21.99 -21.21 -2.52
N THR A 49 -22.16 -20.48 -1.41
CA THR A 49 -22.39 -19.03 -1.41
C THR A 49 -21.19 -18.26 -1.93
N ILE A 50 -19.97 -18.66 -1.55
CA ILE A 50 -18.75 -18.03 -2.10
C ILE A 50 -18.66 -18.28 -3.60
N ASN A 51 -18.92 -19.51 -4.06
CA ASN A 51 -18.89 -19.84 -5.48
C ASN A 51 -19.94 -19.05 -6.27
N GLU A 52 -21.15 -18.88 -5.73
CA GLU A 52 -22.20 -18.06 -6.34
C GLU A 52 -21.74 -16.61 -6.51
N HIS A 53 -21.17 -15.99 -5.47
CA HIS A 53 -20.65 -14.62 -5.59
C HIS A 53 -19.53 -14.50 -6.63
N ILE A 54 -18.62 -15.47 -6.71
CA ILE A 54 -17.55 -15.50 -7.71
C ILE A 54 -18.12 -15.59 -9.14
N LEU A 55 -19.12 -16.45 -9.36
CA LEU A 55 -19.76 -16.55 -10.67
C LEU A 55 -20.44 -15.24 -11.07
N ASN A 56 -21.17 -14.62 -10.15
CA ASN A 56 -21.84 -13.34 -10.39
C ASN A 56 -20.82 -12.22 -10.67
N ILE A 57 -19.68 -12.18 -9.98
CA ILE A 57 -18.60 -11.21 -10.25
C ILE A 57 -18.14 -11.26 -11.71
N PHE A 58 -17.97 -12.48 -12.26
CA PHE A 58 -17.55 -12.65 -13.64
C PHE A 58 -18.69 -12.42 -14.64
N GLU A 59 -19.93 -12.78 -14.29
CA GLU A 59 -21.11 -12.54 -15.13
C GLU A 59 -21.43 -11.05 -15.26
N GLU A 60 -21.29 -10.29 -14.16
CA GLU A 60 -21.46 -8.83 -14.11
C GLU A 60 -20.30 -8.08 -14.81
N GLY A 61 -19.21 -8.78 -15.15
CA GLY A 61 -18.02 -8.19 -15.77
C GLY A 61 -17.24 -7.27 -14.84
N GLU A 62 -17.38 -7.41 -13.51
CA GLU A 62 -16.63 -6.62 -12.54
C GLU A 62 -15.13 -6.95 -12.61
N LEU A 63 -14.80 -8.23 -12.78
CA LEU A 63 -13.43 -8.72 -12.92
C LEU A 63 -13.31 -9.63 -14.13
N ASP A 64 -12.14 -9.60 -14.76
CA ASP A 64 -11.79 -10.56 -15.80
C ASP A 64 -11.36 -11.90 -15.20
N LYS A 65 -11.84 -13.01 -15.77
CA LYS A 65 -11.59 -14.34 -15.23
C LYS A 65 -10.16 -14.84 -15.51
N GLU A 66 -9.59 -14.49 -16.66
CA GLU A 66 -8.25 -14.93 -17.06
C GLU A 66 -7.17 -14.29 -16.17
N SER A 67 -7.35 -13.02 -15.80
CA SER A 67 -6.41 -12.32 -14.91
C SER A 67 -6.56 -12.70 -13.43
N SER A 68 -7.76 -13.14 -13.03
CA SER A 68 -8.12 -13.25 -11.61
C SER A 68 -8.18 -14.68 -11.08
N VAL A 69 -8.09 -15.69 -11.96
CA VAL A 69 -8.14 -17.11 -11.60
C VAL A 69 -6.88 -17.84 -12.04
N ARG A 70 -6.27 -18.60 -11.12
CA ARG A 70 -5.18 -19.53 -11.42
C ARG A 70 -5.58 -20.95 -11.09
N LYS A 71 -5.19 -21.90 -11.95
CA LYS A 71 -5.30 -23.33 -11.67
C LYS A 71 -3.96 -23.81 -11.15
N ILE A 72 -3.92 -24.26 -9.91
CA ILE A 72 -2.72 -24.90 -9.34
C ILE A 72 -3.10 -26.36 -9.07
N GLY A 73 -2.43 -27.28 -9.76
CA GLY A 73 -2.59 -28.71 -9.55
C GLY A 73 -2.32 -29.56 -10.79
N ILE A 74 -1.14 -30.18 -10.81
CA ILE A 74 -0.97 -31.58 -11.22
C ILE A 74 -0.20 -32.21 -10.05
N SER A 75 -0.90 -32.92 -9.18
CA SER A 75 -0.26 -33.86 -8.26
C SER A 75 -0.62 -35.25 -8.74
N ASP A 76 0.31 -36.20 -8.65
CA ASP A 76 0.14 -37.60 -9.09
C ASP A 76 -1.06 -38.31 -8.41
N PHE A 77 -1.73 -37.66 -7.45
CA PHE A 77 -2.82 -38.19 -6.63
C PHE A 77 -4.14 -37.41 -6.71
N SER A 78 -4.21 -36.25 -7.41
CA SER A 78 -5.46 -35.49 -7.56
C SER A 78 -5.78 -35.20 -9.02
N THR A 79 -6.87 -35.79 -9.51
CA THR A 79 -7.35 -35.67 -10.89
C THR A 79 -8.05 -34.35 -11.22
N LYS A 80 -8.18 -33.42 -10.25
CA LYS A 80 -8.82 -32.12 -10.49
C LYS A 80 -7.93 -30.95 -10.04
N PRO A 81 -7.65 -29.98 -10.93
CA PRO A 81 -6.93 -28.77 -10.56
C PRO A 81 -7.79 -27.91 -9.62
N THR A 82 -7.15 -27.35 -8.59
CA THR A 82 -7.81 -26.40 -7.66
C THR A 82 -7.69 -24.99 -8.21
N ASN A 83 -8.80 -24.26 -8.22
CA ASN A 83 -8.81 -22.85 -8.58
C ASN A 83 -8.42 -21.97 -7.39
N TYR A 84 -7.52 -21.04 -7.64
CA TYR A 84 -7.09 -19.97 -6.76
C TYR A 84 -7.56 -18.64 -7.34
N TYR A 85 -7.98 -17.75 -6.44
CA TYR A 85 -8.54 -16.44 -6.75
C TYR A 85 -7.67 -15.36 -6.12
N ASN A 86 -7.42 -14.29 -6.87
CA ASN A 86 -6.54 -13.20 -6.45
C ASN A 86 -7.22 -12.28 -5.40
N LEU A 87 -6.46 -11.29 -4.92
CA LEU A 87 -6.92 -10.31 -3.94
C LEU A 87 -8.19 -9.57 -4.38
N ASP A 88 -8.33 -9.24 -5.66
CA ASP A 88 -9.49 -8.48 -6.15
C ASP A 88 -10.77 -9.28 -5.99
N VAL A 89 -10.77 -10.57 -6.35
CA VAL A 89 -11.91 -11.47 -6.14
C VAL A 89 -12.24 -11.58 -4.65
N ILE A 90 -11.23 -11.69 -3.79
CA ILE A 90 -11.41 -11.81 -2.34
C ILE A 90 -12.09 -10.55 -1.78
N ILE A 91 -11.68 -9.36 -2.22
CA ILE A 91 -12.28 -8.08 -1.83
C ILE A 91 -13.73 -8.01 -2.33
N SER A 92 -13.97 -8.31 -3.61
CA SER A 92 -15.29 -8.30 -4.22
C SER A 92 -16.27 -9.25 -3.53
N VAL A 93 -15.82 -10.45 -3.17
CA VAL A 93 -16.60 -11.40 -2.36
C VAL A 93 -16.87 -10.84 -0.97
N GLY A 94 -15.86 -10.28 -0.30
CA GLY A 94 -16.00 -9.71 1.05
C GLY A 94 -17.06 -8.59 1.13
N TYR A 95 -17.21 -7.80 0.07
CA TYR A 95 -18.27 -6.79 -0.01
C TYR A 95 -19.67 -7.38 -0.22
N ARG A 96 -19.79 -8.47 -1.00
CA ARG A 96 -21.08 -9.14 -1.31
C ARG A 96 -21.57 -10.08 -0.22
N VAL A 97 -20.66 -10.66 0.57
CA VAL A 97 -21.04 -11.64 1.59
C VAL A 97 -21.82 -11.01 2.75
N LYS A 98 -23.00 -11.55 3.01
CA LYS A 98 -23.83 -11.17 4.17
C LYS A 98 -23.46 -12.01 5.39
N SER A 99 -22.34 -11.80 6.07
CA SER A 99 -22.01 -12.44 7.36
C SER A 99 -21.52 -11.43 8.40
N LEU A 100 -21.33 -11.89 9.65
CA LEU A 100 -20.67 -11.08 10.69
C LEU A 100 -19.25 -10.73 10.24
N ARG A 101 -18.49 -11.72 9.74
CA ARG A 101 -17.15 -11.50 9.16
C ARG A 101 -17.15 -10.56 7.97
N GLY A 102 -18.09 -10.70 7.03
CA GLY A 102 -18.25 -9.76 5.92
C GLY A 102 -18.56 -8.34 6.40
N THR A 103 -19.34 -8.19 7.48
CA THR A 103 -19.63 -6.89 8.08
C THR A 103 -18.38 -6.28 8.72
N GLN A 104 -17.60 -7.06 9.47
CA GLN A 104 -16.33 -6.62 10.04
C GLN A 104 -15.30 -6.25 8.96
N PHE A 105 -15.22 -7.05 7.89
CA PHE A 105 -14.39 -6.75 6.72
C PHE A 105 -14.76 -5.39 6.10
N ARG A 106 -16.05 -5.14 5.85
CA ARG A 106 -16.51 -3.85 5.31
C ARG A 106 -16.23 -2.68 6.24
N GLN A 107 -16.41 -2.84 7.56
CA GLN A 107 -16.06 -1.81 8.54
C GLN A 107 -14.56 -1.49 8.51
N TRP A 108 -13.73 -2.53 8.48
CA TRP A 108 -12.27 -2.39 8.37
C TRP A 108 -11.87 -1.68 7.07
N ALA A 109 -12.38 -2.13 5.93
CA ALA A 109 -12.09 -1.56 4.62
C ALA A 109 -12.53 -0.09 4.53
N THR A 110 -13.72 0.23 5.05
CA THR A 110 -14.24 1.60 5.12
C THR A 110 -13.35 2.49 5.97
N LYS A 111 -12.83 1.99 7.11
CA LYS A 111 -11.91 2.76 7.95
C LYS A 111 -10.61 3.09 7.22
N ARG A 112 -10.04 2.13 6.47
CA ARG A 112 -8.81 2.33 5.69
C ARG A 112 -9.02 3.28 4.52
N LEU A 113 -10.14 3.14 3.81
CA LEU A 113 -10.50 4.05 2.72
C LEU A 113 -10.74 5.48 3.23
N ASN A 114 -11.45 5.64 4.35
CA ASN A 114 -11.70 6.94 4.97
C ASN A 114 -10.39 7.61 5.40
N GLU A 115 -9.48 6.84 6.00
CA GLU A 115 -8.16 7.33 6.36
C GLU A 115 -7.38 7.83 5.14
N TYR A 116 -7.35 7.03 4.06
CA TYR A 116 -6.71 7.42 2.81
C TYR A 116 -7.32 8.69 2.21
N ILE A 117 -8.65 8.78 2.14
CA ILE A 117 -9.35 9.96 1.61
C ILE A 117 -9.03 11.21 2.45
N ARG A 118 -8.93 11.09 3.79
CA ARG A 118 -8.68 12.24 4.68
C ARG A 118 -7.21 12.66 4.75
N LYS A 119 -6.29 11.71 4.79
CA LYS A 119 -4.85 11.95 5.04
C LYS A 119 -3.99 11.88 3.79
N GLY A 120 -4.50 11.26 2.72
CA GLY A 120 -3.72 10.92 1.52
C GLY A 120 -2.90 9.63 1.65
N PHE A 121 -2.97 8.92 2.77
CA PHE A 121 -2.27 7.65 2.99
C PHE A 121 -2.98 6.76 4.03
N THR A 122 -2.74 5.45 3.99
CA THR A 122 -3.10 4.49 5.05
C THR A 122 -1.90 3.59 5.33
N MET A 123 -1.70 3.18 6.58
CA MET A 123 -0.51 2.44 7.00
C MET A 123 -0.86 1.36 8.03
N ASP A 124 -0.15 0.23 7.99
CA ASP A 124 -0.19 -0.78 9.05
C ASP A 124 1.07 -0.68 9.90
N ASP A 125 1.00 0.16 10.95
CA ASP A 125 2.14 0.47 11.82
C ASP A 125 2.74 -0.79 12.47
N GLU A 126 1.90 -1.71 12.91
CA GLU A 126 2.33 -2.92 13.61
C GLU A 126 3.09 -3.86 12.66
N ARG A 127 2.58 -4.03 11.43
CA ARG A 127 3.29 -4.82 10.41
C ARG A 127 4.64 -4.20 10.06
N LEU A 128 4.71 -2.87 9.93
CA LEU A 128 5.96 -2.17 9.62
C LEU A 128 6.99 -2.26 10.75
N LYS A 129 6.55 -2.19 12.02
CA LYS A 129 7.41 -2.40 13.18
C LYS A 129 7.95 -3.82 13.27
N GLN A 130 7.11 -4.83 13.04
CA GLN A 130 7.47 -6.24 13.23
C GLN A 130 8.33 -6.81 12.09
N ALA A 131 8.07 -6.43 10.83
CA ALA A 131 8.79 -6.95 9.67
C ALA A 131 10.09 -6.18 9.34
N GLY A 132 10.51 -5.24 10.19
CA GLY A 132 11.61 -4.32 9.88
C GLY A 132 11.34 -3.48 8.63
N GLY A 133 10.06 -3.36 8.24
CA GLY A 133 9.62 -2.66 7.06
C GLY A 133 9.94 -3.30 5.70
N GLY A 134 10.89 -4.23 5.62
CA GLY A 134 11.33 -4.87 4.37
C GLY A 134 11.71 -3.87 3.26
N ASP A 135 11.58 -4.30 2.00
CA ASP A 135 11.83 -3.42 0.85
C ASP A 135 10.73 -2.37 0.66
N TYR A 136 9.48 -2.67 1.03
CA TYR A 136 8.36 -1.73 0.99
C TYR A 136 8.57 -0.50 1.90
N TRP A 137 9.27 -0.64 3.02
CA TRP A 137 9.62 0.50 3.87
C TRP A 137 10.67 1.41 3.23
N LYS A 138 11.65 0.83 2.53
CA LYS A 138 12.62 1.64 1.76
C LYS A 138 11.92 2.39 0.63
N GLU A 139 10.98 1.73 -0.04
CA GLU A 139 10.12 2.37 -1.05
C GLU A 139 9.30 3.51 -0.46
N LEU A 140 8.67 3.30 0.71
CA LEU A 140 7.93 4.34 1.41
C LEU A 140 8.82 5.54 1.76
N LEU A 141 10.02 5.30 2.31
CA LEU A 141 10.99 6.37 2.60
C LEU A 141 11.42 7.11 1.34
N ALA A 142 11.59 6.41 0.21
CA ALA A 142 11.92 7.02 -1.07
C ALA A 142 10.78 7.93 -1.58
N ARG A 143 9.53 7.46 -1.51
CA ARG A 143 8.35 8.27 -1.86
C ARG A 143 8.20 9.50 -0.96
N ILE A 144 8.42 9.36 0.34
CA ILE A 144 8.41 10.51 1.27
C ILE A 144 9.51 11.51 0.90
N ARG A 145 10.71 11.05 0.55
CA ARG A 145 11.80 11.94 0.11
C ARG A 145 11.45 12.68 -1.19
N ASP A 146 10.85 11.98 -2.14
CA ASP A 146 10.40 12.56 -3.41
C ASP A 146 9.33 13.63 -3.18
N ILE A 147 8.29 13.33 -2.39
CA ILE A 147 7.26 14.29 -1.99
C ILE A 147 7.88 15.51 -1.32
N ARG A 148 8.80 15.32 -0.36
CA ARG A 148 9.51 16.42 0.33
C ARG A 148 10.40 17.24 -0.60
N SER A 149 10.94 16.64 -1.66
CA SER A 149 11.75 17.33 -2.67
C SER A 149 10.88 18.16 -3.64
N SER A 150 9.65 17.69 -3.88
CA SER A 150 8.66 18.38 -4.71
C SER A 150 7.98 19.54 -3.97
N GLU A 151 7.87 19.43 -2.65
CA GLU A 151 7.25 20.45 -1.82
C GLU A 151 8.25 21.56 -1.47
N LYS A 152 7.90 22.79 -1.86
CA LYS A 152 8.37 24.08 -1.32
C LYS A 152 8.40 24.17 0.22
N VAL A 153 7.98 23.14 0.96
CA VAL A 153 7.87 23.07 2.42
C VAL A 153 9.23 23.03 3.11
N MET A 154 10.25 22.36 2.56
CA MET A 154 11.60 22.45 3.15
C MET A 154 12.16 23.88 3.07
N TYR A 155 11.90 24.57 1.96
CA TYR A 155 12.24 25.98 1.80
C TYR A 155 11.44 26.89 2.72
N ARG A 156 10.12 26.66 2.87
CA ARG A 156 9.27 27.41 3.80
C ARG A 156 9.71 27.24 5.25
N GLN A 157 10.06 26.04 5.71
CA GLN A 157 10.51 25.83 7.09
C GLN A 157 11.83 26.54 7.41
N VAL A 158 12.77 26.54 6.46
CA VAL A 158 14.02 27.32 6.60
C VAL A 158 13.72 28.82 6.58
N LEU A 159 12.82 29.28 5.71
CA LEU A 159 12.37 30.68 5.65
C LEU A 159 11.67 31.10 6.95
N ASP A 160 10.76 30.29 7.49
CA ASP A 160 10.01 30.56 8.71
C ASP A 160 10.96 30.66 9.91
N LEU A 161 11.93 29.75 10.02
CA LEU A 161 12.95 29.80 11.08
C LEU A 161 13.86 31.03 10.94
N TYR A 162 14.25 31.39 9.72
CA TYR A 162 15.10 32.55 9.49
C TYR A 162 14.35 33.88 9.66
N ALA A 163 13.04 33.91 9.38
CA ALA A 163 12.16 35.05 9.62
C ALA A 163 11.92 35.33 11.12
N THR A 164 12.22 34.38 12.01
CA THR A 164 12.26 34.64 13.46
C THR A 164 13.50 35.40 13.93
N SER A 165 14.49 35.61 13.06
CA SER A 165 15.65 36.43 13.40
C SER A 165 15.25 37.91 13.48
N VAL A 166 15.75 38.59 14.52
CA VAL A 166 15.39 39.99 14.85
C VAL A 166 15.80 40.96 13.73
N ASP A 167 16.83 40.61 12.97
CA ASP A 167 17.45 41.47 11.96
C ASP A 167 17.04 41.09 10.53
N TYR A 168 15.99 40.28 10.38
CA TYR A 168 15.55 39.79 9.08
C TYR A 168 14.96 40.89 8.21
N ASN A 169 15.60 41.17 7.07
CA ASN A 169 15.04 41.98 6.00
C ASN A 169 14.94 41.16 4.70
N PRO A 170 13.74 40.77 4.25
CA PRO A 170 13.54 39.95 3.05
C PRO A 170 13.97 40.64 1.75
N LYS A 171 14.15 41.96 1.77
CA LYS A 171 14.59 42.75 0.61
C LYS A 171 16.08 43.07 0.62
N SER A 172 16.81 42.64 1.66
CA SER A 172 18.28 42.82 1.72
C SER A 172 18.98 41.91 0.71
N SER A 173 20.07 42.41 0.13
CA SER A 173 20.84 41.66 -0.86
C SER A 173 21.52 40.42 -0.25
N GLU A 174 21.87 40.52 1.03
CA GLU A 174 22.50 39.52 1.87
C GLU A 174 21.55 38.34 2.12
N SER A 175 20.28 38.63 2.46
CA SER A 175 19.27 37.60 2.69
C SER A 175 18.93 36.85 1.40
N ILE A 176 18.81 37.57 0.28
CA ILE A 176 18.55 36.97 -1.04
C ILE A 176 19.72 36.06 -1.46
N ALA A 177 20.97 36.48 -1.24
CA ALA A 177 22.15 35.68 -1.54
C ALA A 177 22.26 34.44 -0.65
N PHE A 178 21.98 34.59 0.65
CA PHE A 178 21.97 33.48 1.61
C PHE A 178 20.95 32.41 1.23
N PHE A 179 19.70 32.78 0.95
CA PHE A 179 18.67 31.81 0.57
C PHE A 179 18.98 31.10 -0.76
N LYS A 180 19.53 31.81 -1.76
CA LYS A 180 20.00 31.17 -2.98
C LYS A 180 21.09 30.13 -2.72
N MET A 181 22.04 30.44 -1.84
CA MET A 181 23.10 29.50 -1.46
C MET A 181 22.56 28.27 -0.73
N VAL A 182 21.68 28.48 0.26
CA VAL A 182 21.06 27.37 1.01
C VAL A 182 20.20 26.50 0.09
N GLN A 183 19.43 27.13 -0.80
CA GLN A 183 18.62 26.43 -1.80
C GLN A 183 19.46 25.55 -2.72
N ASN A 184 20.58 26.07 -3.23
CA ASN A 184 21.47 25.31 -4.10
C ASN A 184 22.13 24.13 -3.36
N LYS A 185 22.57 24.32 -2.12
CA LYS A 185 23.17 23.25 -1.31
C LYS A 185 22.17 22.14 -0.97
N LEU A 186 20.93 22.50 -0.66
CA LEU A 186 19.87 21.55 -0.33
C LEU A 186 19.43 20.76 -1.57
N HIS A 187 19.21 21.42 -2.72
CA HIS A 187 18.91 20.72 -3.97
C HIS A 187 20.01 19.71 -4.35
N TYR A 188 21.28 20.09 -4.20
CA TYR A 188 22.41 19.20 -4.44
C TYR A 188 22.41 17.99 -3.50
N ALA A 189 22.17 18.20 -2.20
CA ALA A 189 22.14 17.14 -1.20
C ALA A 189 21.00 16.13 -1.42
N VAL A 190 19.86 16.59 -1.92
CA VAL A 190 18.67 15.74 -2.16
C VAL A 190 18.78 14.98 -3.49
N ASN A 191 19.24 15.63 -4.57
CA ASN A 191 19.17 15.07 -5.92
C ASN A 191 20.46 14.43 -6.44
N ARG A 192 21.61 14.61 -5.76
CA ARG A 192 22.94 14.13 -6.19
C ARG A 192 23.32 14.47 -7.65
N GLN A 193 22.65 15.44 -8.28
CA GLN A 193 22.95 15.92 -9.63
C GLN A 193 23.42 17.37 -9.58
N ASP A 194 24.34 17.68 -10.49
CA ASP A 194 25.14 18.90 -10.49
C ASP A 194 24.32 20.16 -10.87
N ILE A 195 24.78 21.29 -10.32
CA ILE A 195 24.02 22.53 -10.04
C ILE A 195 23.56 23.31 -11.29
N SER A 196 23.87 22.84 -12.50
CA SER A 196 23.74 23.63 -13.72
C SER A 196 22.31 23.78 -14.29
N THR A 197 21.33 22.95 -13.87
CA THR A 197 20.02 22.87 -14.56
C THR A 197 18.87 23.62 -13.87
N VAL A 198 19.05 24.19 -12.67
CA VAL A 198 17.92 24.67 -11.82
C VAL A 198 17.60 26.17 -11.98
N TYR A 199 18.26 26.90 -12.88
CA TYR A 199 18.06 28.36 -13.07
C TYR A 199 16.73 28.78 -13.76
N LYS A 200 15.64 28.02 -13.59
CA LYS A 200 14.31 28.35 -14.14
C LYS A 200 13.16 28.33 -13.14
N MET A 201 13.42 28.41 -11.83
CA MET A 201 12.36 28.76 -10.88
C MET A 201 12.55 30.20 -10.38
N ASN A 202 11.59 31.04 -10.76
CA ASN A 202 11.51 32.45 -10.41
C ASN A 202 11.64 32.62 -8.88
N PRO A 203 12.41 33.60 -8.39
CA PRO A 203 12.50 33.87 -6.96
C PRO A 203 11.09 34.15 -6.42
N ILE A 204 10.72 33.43 -5.36
CA ILE A 204 9.54 33.71 -4.57
C ILE A 204 9.91 34.95 -3.74
N CYS A 205 9.74 36.13 -4.33
CA CYS A 205 9.58 37.39 -3.63
C CYS A 205 8.11 37.80 -3.72
#